data_AF-A0A3B9KQH5-F1
#
_entry.id   AF-A0A3B9KQH5-F1
#
_cell.length_a   1.000
_cell.length_b   1.000
_cell.length_c   1.000
_cell.angle_alpha   90.00
_cell.angle_beta   90.00
_cell.angle_gamma   90.00
#
_symmetry.space_group_name_H-M   'P 1'
#
loop_
_entity.id
_entity.type
_entity.pdbx_description
1 polymer ?
#
loop_
_entity_poly.entity_id
_entity_poly.type
_entity_poly.pdbx_seq_one_letter_code
_entity_poly.pdbx_strand_id
1 'polypeptide(L)'
;MISGRALGHSGGTLDKLESIPGLRTNLTLKEFQEQTDRIGCALIGQTSEICPADRELYALRDVTATVRSIPLICISILSKKIAEGIQGLVLDVKSGNGAFMQTEKDAKTLASKLKHFGEAGGLKVTPVITDMNQPLG
;
A
#
# COMPACT_ATOMS: atom_id res chain seq x y z
N MET A 1 -1.66 8.35 -6.02
CA MET A 1 -1.37 7.12 -5.26
C MET A 1 -2.03 7.22 -3.90
N ILE A 2 -2.86 6.23 -3.54
CA ILE A 2 -3.40 6.13 -2.19
C ILE A 2 -2.35 5.44 -1.31
N SER A 3 -2.03 6.08 -0.18
CA SER A 3 -1.04 5.59 0.77
C SER A 3 -1.68 5.27 2.13
N GLY A 4 -0.98 4.47 2.92
CA GLY A 4 -1.37 4.15 4.29
C GLY A 4 -0.67 5.04 5.33
N ARG A 5 -1.19 4.97 6.55
CA ARG A 5 -0.54 5.39 7.79
C ARG A 5 0.28 4.24 8.38
N ALA A 6 0.96 4.50 9.49
CA ALA A 6 1.73 3.52 10.24
C ALA A 6 0.94 2.22 10.52
N LEU A 7 1.65 1.09 10.54
CA LEU A 7 1.09 -0.23 10.85
C LEU A 7 2.06 -1.01 11.73
N GLY A 8 1.61 -1.39 12.93
CA GLY A 8 2.48 -2.00 13.92
C GLY A 8 3.71 -1.13 14.21
N HIS A 9 4.91 -1.69 14.02
CA HIS A 9 6.18 -0.98 14.23
C HIS A 9 6.69 -0.23 12.98
N SER A 10 5.97 -0.32 11.85
CA SER A 10 6.37 0.31 10.59
C SER A 10 5.75 1.71 10.46
N GLY A 11 6.57 2.70 10.10
CA GLY A 11 6.10 4.08 9.91
C GLY A 11 5.30 4.26 8.60
N GLY A 12 4.35 5.20 8.59
CA GLY A 12 3.52 5.51 7.43
C GLY A 12 4.02 6.70 6.62
N THR A 13 3.90 6.63 5.29
CA THR A 13 4.28 7.74 4.40
C THR A 13 3.43 8.99 4.66
N LEU A 14 2.14 8.83 4.95
CA LEU A 14 1.26 9.97 5.21
C LEU A 14 1.62 10.69 6.50
N ASP A 15 1.98 9.94 7.54
CA ASP A 15 2.40 10.52 8.82
C ASP A 15 3.68 11.35 8.65
N LYS A 16 4.59 10.93 7.75
CA LYS A 16 5.78 11.71 7.38
C LYS A 16 5.42 12.99 6.61
N LEU A 17 4.50 12.91 5.65
CA LEU A 17 4.11 14.08 4.86
C LEU A 17 3.41 15.15 5.71
N GLU A 18 2.61 14.72 6.69
CA GLU A 18 1.90 15.60 7.62
C GLU A 18 2.83 16.35 8.58
N SER A 19 4.12 16.00 8.66
CA SER A 19 5.10 16.82 9.39
C SER A 19 5.43 18.13 8.68
N ILE A 20 5.07 18.28 7.40
CA ILE A 20 5.27 19.51 6.62
C ILE A 20 4.10 20.47 6.91
N PRO A 21 4.34 21.65 7.52
CA PRO A 21 3.26 22.57 7.88
C PRO A 21 2.40 22.96 6.67
N GLY A 22 1.08 22.80 6.82
CA GLY A 22 0.10 23.13 5.78
C GLY A 22 -0.10 22.07 4.69
N LEU A 23 0.67 20.97 4.70
CA LEU A 23 0.45 19.86 3.77
C LEU A 23 -0.82 19.08 4.15
N ARG A 24 -1.71 18.89 3.17
CA ARG A 24 -2.95 18.11 3.31
C ARG A 24 -2.82 16.76 2.59
N THR A 25 -3.18 15.68 3.28
CA THR A 25 -3.25 14.31 2.74
C THR A 25 -4.70 13.85 2.53
N ASN A 26 -5.67 14.58 3.08
CA ASN A 26 -7.11 14.32 3.03
C ASN A 26 -7.77 15.07 1.87
N LEU A 27 -7.37 14.76 0.65
CA LEU A 27 -7.97 15.33 -0.55
C LEU A 27 -9.21 14.54 -0.97
N THR A 28 -10.19 15.23 -1.52
CA THR A 28 -11.31 14.63 -2.25
C THR A 28 -10.82 13.97 -3.54
N LEU A 29 -11.60 13.06 -4.13
CA LEU A 29 -11.24 12.45 -5.42
C LEU A 29 -11.08 13.48 -6.53
N LYS A 30 -11.88 14.55 -6.50
CA LYS A 30 -11.78 15.67 -7.44
C LYS A 30 -10.45 16.41 -7.30
N GLU A 31 -10.09 16.83 -6.08
CA GLU A 31 -8.79 17.47 -5.82
C GLU A 31 -7.61 16.55 -6.19
N PHE A 32 -7.74 15.24 -5.93
CA PHE A 32 -6.73 14.24 -6.29
C PHE A 32 -6.52 14.15 -7.82
N GLN A 33 -7.60 14.12 -8.60
CA GLN A 33 -7.53 14.11 -10.05
C GLN A 33 -6.93 15.42 -10.59
N GLU A 34 -7.43 16.57 -10.13
CA GLU A 34 -6.93 17.88 -10.54
C GLU A 34 -5.43 18.06 -10.25
N GLN A 35 -4.95 17.60 -9.08
CA GLN A 35 -3.53 17.63 -8.77
C GLN A 35 -2.71 16.69 -9.66
N THR A 36 -3.22 15.49 -9.94
CA THR A 36 -2.53 14.53 -10.80
C THR A 36 -2.41 15.07 -12.23
N ASP A 37 -3.46 15.68 -12.77
CA ASP A 37 -3.45 16.28 -14.12
C ASP A 37 -2.53 17.50 -14.21
N ARG A 38 -2.48 18.33 -13.15
CA ARG A 38 -1.71 19.57 -13.14
C ARG A 38 -0.23 19.38 -12.80
N ILE A 39 0.08 18.52 -11.82
CA ILE A 39 1.43 18.36 -11.25
C ILE A 39 2.11 17.09 -11.80
N GLY A 40 1.32 16.09 -12.20
CA GLY A 40 1.81 14.78 -12.63
C GLY A 40 1.90 13.75 -11.50
N CYS A 41 1.65 14.14 -10.25
CA CYS A 41 1.62 13.21 -9.11
C CYS A 41 0.75 13.75 -7.96
N ALA A 42 0.22 12.82 -7.16
CA ALA A 42 -0.44 13.13 -5.90
C ALA A 42 -0.39 11.92 -4.94
N LEU A 43 -0.29 12.21 -3.65
CA LEU A 43 -0.29 11.24 -2.55
C LEU A 43 -1.41 11.61 -1.57
N ILE A 44 -2.36 10.69 -1.39
CA ILE A 44 -3.53 10.93 -0.54
C ILE A 44 -3.77 9.76 0.42
N GLY A 45 -4.52 10.02 1.48
CA GLY A 45 -5.10 9.00 2.35
C GLY A 45 -6.22 8.20 1.69
N GLN A 46 -6.65 7.15 2.38
CA GLN A 46 -7.86 6.42 2.02
C GLN A 46 -9.07 7.36 2.10
N THR A 47 -9.94 7.32 1.09
CA THR A 47 -11.21 8.06 1.08
C THR A 47 -12.36 7.10 1.42
N SER A 48 -13.51 7.63 1.84
CA SER A 48 -14.73 6.82 2.02
C SER A 48 -15.27 6.25 0.71
N GLU A 49 -14.87 6.84 -0.42
CA GLU A 49 -15.35 6.50 -1.75
C GLU A 49 -14.57 5.34 -2.39
N ILE A 50 -13.31 5.10 -1.98
CA ILE A 50 -12.46 4.04 -2.55
C ILE A 50 -12.23 2.92 -1.54
N CYS A 51 -12.62 1.71 -1.95
CA CYS A 51 -12.43 0.47 -1.18
C CYS A 51 -12.91 0.55 0.29
N PRO A 52 -14.15 1.00 0.58
CA PRO A 52 -14.64 1.18 1.94
C PRO A 52 -14.59 -0.12 2.77
N ALA A 53 -14.81 -1.28 2.13
CA ALA A 53 -14.72 -2.58 2.79
C ALA A 53 -13.29 -2.92 3.23
N ASP A 54 -12.27 -2.57 2.44
CA ASP A 54 -10.87 -2.78 2.84
C ASP A 54 -10.50 -1.88 4.02
N ARG A 55 -10.99 -0.64 4.06
CA ARG A 55 -10.76 0.26 5.20
C ARG A 55 -11.24 -0.35 6.52
N GLU A 56 -12.49 -0.83 6.55
CA GLU A 56 -13.05 -1.50 7.73
C GLU A 56 -12.28 -2.78 8.08
N LEU A 57 -11.99 -3.63 7.08
CA LEU A 57 -11.26 -4.88 7.29
C LEU A 57 -9.83 -4.63 7.78
N TYR A 58 -9.17 -3.59 7.27
CA TYR A 58 -7.81 -3.21 7.66
C TYR A 58 -7.77 -2.73 9.12
N ALA A 59 -8.73 -1.88 9.52
CA ALA A 59 -8.86 -1.43 10.90
C ALA A 59 -9.13 -2.60 11.86
N LEU A 60 -10.01 -3.53 11.47
CA LEU A 60 -10.28 -4.73 12.26
C LEU A 60 -9.03 -5.62 12.39
N ARG A 61 -8.26 -5.80 11.31
CA ARG A 61 -7.06 -6.64 11.32
C ARG A 61 -5.99 -6.14 12.27
N ASP A 62 -5.84 -4.82 12.37
CA ASP A 62 -4.85 -4.17 13.24
C ASP A 62 -5.09 -4.50 14.72
N VAL A 63 -6.36 -4.51 15.15
CA VAL A 63 -6.75 -4.77 16.55
C VAL A 63 -7.05 -6.24 16.87
N THR A 64 -6.93 -7.15 15.90
CA THR A 64 -7.24 -8.59 16.07
C THR A 64 -6.06 -9.52 15.79
N ALA A 65 -4.84 -8.98 15.61
CA ALA A 65 -3.65 -9.74 15.27
C ALA A 65 -3.76 -10.56 13.96
N THR A 66 -4.63 -10.16 13.04
CA THR A 66 -4.86 -10.84 11.74
C THR A 66 -4.22 -10.13 10.55
N VAL A 67 -3.30 -9.19 10.81
CA VAL A 67 -2.53 -8.48 9.76
C VAL A 67 -1.67 -9.45 8.94
N ARG A 68 -1.00 -10.40 9.60
CA ARG A 68 0.02 -11.31 9.02
C ARG A 68 -0.60 -12.48 8.25
N SER A 69 -1.38 -12.17 7.22
CA SER A 69 -2.03 -13.16 6.35
C SER A 69 -1.80 -12.77 4.89
N ILE A 70 -1.08 -13.60 4.13
CA ILE A 70 -0.75 -13.33 2.72
C ILE A 70 -2.00 -13.03 1.88
N PRO A 71 -3.10 -13.81 1.96
CA PRO A 71 -4.32 -13.49 1.21
C PRO A 71 -4.90 -12.11 1.56
N LEU A 72 -4.97 -11.78 2.85
CA LEU A 72 -5.52 -10.50 3.31
C LEU A 72 -4.61 -9.32 2.93
N ILE A 73 -3.29 -9.52 2.97
CA ILE A 73 -2.32 -8.52 2.48
C ILE A 73 -2.51 -8.29 0.99
N CYS A 74 -2.62 -9.35 0.19
CA CYS A 74 -2.81 -9.24 -1.26
C CYS A 74 -4.09 -8.49 -1.60
N ILE A 75 -5.23 -8.91 -1.04
CA ILE A 75 -6.53 -8.27 -1.28
C ILE A 75 -6.50 -6.80 -0.85
N SER A 76 -5.93 -6.53 0.32
CA SER A 76 -5.86 -5.16 0.82
C SER A 76 -5.03 -4.27 -0.08
N ILE A 77 -3.82 -4.68 -0.48
CA ILE A 77 -2.97 -3.88 -1.37
C ILE A 77 -3.65 -3.71 -2.74
N LEU A 78 -4.06 -4.80 -3.37
CA LEU A 78 -4.51 -4.78 -4.76
C LEU A 78 -5.87 -4.12 -4.95
N SER A 79 -6.82 -4.28 -4.02
CA SER A 79 -8.14 -3.63 -4.14
C SER A 79 -8.01 -2.11 -4.32
N LYS A 80 -7.18 -1.47 -3.50
CA LYS A 80 -6.89 -0.04 -3.61
C LYS A 80 -6.24 0.31 -4.94
N LYS A 81 -5.22 -0.46 -5.36
CA LYS A 81 -4.48 -0.17 -6.59
C LYS A 81 -5.31 -0.37 -7.85
N ILE A 82 -6.18 -1.37 -7.88
CA ILE A 82 -7.12 -1.57 -8.99
C ILE A 82 -8.16 -0.44 -9.00
N ALA A 83 -8.70 -0.04 -7.85
CA ALA A 83 -9.66 1.05 -7.75
C ALA A 83 -9.06 2.44 -8.10
N GLU A 84 -7.75 2.63 -7.94
CA GLU A 84 -7.04 3.83 -8.42
C GLU A 84 -7.01 3.94 -9.96
N GLY A 85 -7.31 2.87 -10.70
CA GLY A 85 -7.33 2.89 -12.18
C GLY A 85 -5.94 2.97 -12.83
N ILE A 86 -4.88 2.59 -12.11
CA ILE A 86 -3.51 2.64 -12.62
C ILE A 86 -3.26 1.58 -13.72
N GLN A 87 -2.37 1.89 -14.65
CA GLN A 87 -2.02 0.99 -15.77
C GLN A 87 -0.90 0.00 -15.42
N GLY A 88 -0.09 0.31 -14.40
CA GLY A 88 1.02 -0.50 -13.97
C GLY A 88 1.37 -0.25 -12.51
N LEU A 89 1.92 -1.27 -11.86
CA LEU A 89 2.22 -1.26 -10.44
C LEU A 89 3.57 -1.93 -10.18
N VAL A 90 4.48 -1.18 -9.57
CA VAL A 90 5.73 -1.71 -9.00
C VAL A 90 5.51 -1.90 -7.51
N LEU A 91 5.83 -3.09 -6.99
CA LEU A 91 5.64 -3.43 -5.58
C LEU A 91 6.98 -3.66 -4.91
N ASP A 92 7.26 -2.89 -3.87
CA ASP A 92 8.41 -3.09 -3.00
C ASP A 92 8.06 -4.09 -1.89
N VAL A 93 8.49 -5.34 -2.05
CA VAL A 93 8.23 -6.43 -1.11
C VAL A 93 9.42 -6.59 -0.17
N LYS A 94 9.26 -6.13 1.06
CA LYS A 94 10.32 -6.15 2.07
C LYS A 94 10.57 -7.56 2.60
N SER A 95 11.84 -7.91 2.78
CA SER A 95 12.28 -9.13 3.45
C SER A 95 13.35 -8.86 4.51
N GLY A 96 13.27 -9.54 5.65
CA GLY A 96 14.24 -9.42 6.75
C GLY A 96 13.60 -9.13 8.11
N ASN A 97 14.44 -8.91 9.13
CA ASN A 97 14.01 -8.79 10.53
C ASN A 97 13.03 -7.62 10.80
N GLY A 98 13.08 -6.54 10.00
CA GLY A 98 12.19 -5.38 10.08
C GLY A 98 10.99 -5.45 9.13
N ALA A 99 10.83 -6.55 8.38
CA ALA A 99 9.72 -6.75 7.46
C ALA A 99 8.61 -7.61 8.07
N PHE A 100 7.40 -7.51 7.50
CA PHE A 100 6.35 -8.49 7.76
C PHE A 100 6.75 -9.88 7.30
N MET A 101 7.45 -9.98 6.16
CA MET A 101 7.99 -11.22 5.62
C MET A 101 9.43 -11.41 6.09
N GLN A 102 9.62 -12.11 7.21
CA GLN A 102 10.95 -12.26 7.82
C GLN A 102 11.91 -13.13 7.00
N THR A 103 11.38 -14.05 6.20
CA THR A 103 12.17 -14.91 5.32
C THR A 103 12.05 -14.50 3.87
N GLU A 104 13.11 -14.70 3.09
CA GLU A 104 13.09 -14.47 1.64
C GLU A 104 12.05 -15.37 0.95
N LYS A 105 11.81 -16.58 1.48
CA LYS A 105 10.81 -17.51 0.98
C LYS A 105 9.39 -16.95 1.11
N ASP A 106 9.06 -16.36 2.25
CA ASP A 106 7.74 -15.74 2.47
C ASP A 106 7.57 -14.51 1.59
N ALA A 107 8.62 -13.70 1.45
CA ALA A 107 8.63 -12.54 0.54
C ALA A 107 8.42 -12.95 -0.92
N LYS A 108 9.09 -14.01 -1.40
CA LYS A 108 8.87 -14.59 -2.73
C LYS A 108 7.45 -15.09 -2.92
N THR A 109 6.88 -15.72 -1.87
CA THR A 109 5.49 -16.20 -1.89
C THR A 109 4.52 -15.02 -2.02
N LEU A 110 4.69 -13.98 -1.21
CA LEU A 110 3.86 -12.78 -1.28
C LEU A 110 4.00 -12.06 -2.63
N ALA A 111 5.22 -11.88 -3.13
CA ALA A 111 5.50 -11.27 -4.43
C ALA A 111 4.80 -12.02 -5.58
N SER A 112 4.92 -13.35 -5.60
CA SER A 112 4.26 -14.19 -6.61
C SER A 112 2.73 -14.06 -6.54
N LYS A 113 2.13 -14.06 -5.34
CA LYS A 113 0.68 -13.90 -5.17
C LYS A 113 0.19 -12.51 -5.58
N LEU A 114 0.90 -11.46 -5.19
CA LEU A 114 0.58 -10.08 -5.59
C LEU A 114 0.61 -9.91 -7.11
N LYS A 115 1.64 -10.46 -7.77
CA LYS A 115 1.72 -10.45 -9.23
C LYS A 115 0.55 -11.20 -9.86
N HIS A 116 0.33 -12.43 -9.44
CA HIS A 116 -0.73 -13.28 -9.98
C HIS A 116 -2.13 -12.65 -9.86
N PHE A 117 -2.50 -12.18 -8.66
CA PHE A 117 -3.81 -11.58 -8.43
C PHE A 117 -3.96 -10.20 -9.08
N GLY A 118 -2.88 -9.41 -9.14
CA GLY A 118 -2.90 -8.13 -9.83
C GLY A 118 -3.09 -8.29 -11.34
N GLU A 119 -2.36 -9.22 -11.96
CA GLU A 119 -2.52 -9.54 -13.40
C GLU A 119 -3.90 -10.13 -13.70
N ALA A 120 -4.45 -10.97 -12.82
CA ALA A 120 -5.83 -11.46 -12.93
C ALA A 120 -6.87 -10.32 -12.84
N GLY A 121 -6.54 -9.23 -12.14
CA GLY A 121 -7.32 -8.00 -12.07
C GLY A 121 -7.07 -7.02 -13.24
N GLY A 122 -6.31 -7.42 -14.26
CA GLY A 122 -6.00 -6.58 -15.43
C GLY A 122 -4.85 -5.59 -15.25
N LEU A 123 -4.11 -5.66 -14.14
CA LEU A 123 -3.03 -4.75 -13.81
C LEU A 123 -1.66 -5.33 -14.18
N LYS A 124 -0.78 -4.55 -14.80
CA LYS A 124 0.62 -4.96 -15.01
C LYS A 124 1.40 -4.83 -13.71
N VAL A 125 1.88 -5.93 -13.14
CA VAL A 125 2.54 -5.93 -11.82
C VAL A 125 3.98 -6.41 -11.88
N THR A 126 4.89 -5.63 -11.28
CA THR A 126 6.30 -5.99 -11.10
C THR A 126 6.67 -5.91 -9.62
N PRO A 127 6.73 -7.03 -8.89
CA PRO A 127 7.26 -7.03 -7.54
C PRO A 127 8.79 -7.06 -7.54
N VAL A 128 9.39 -6.30 -6.64
CA VAL A 128 10.83 -6.24 -6.35
C VAL A 128 11.01 -6.59 -4.89
N ILE A 129 11.85 -7.58 -4.60
CA ILE A 129 12.16 -7.96 -3.21
C ILE A 129 13.36 -7.14 -2.76
N THR A 130 13.24 -6.46 -1.62
CA THR A 130 14.32 -5.62 -1.09
C THR A 130 14.58 -5.89 0.40
N ASP A 131 15.83 -5.66 0.82
CA ASP A 131 16.28 -5.89 2.20
C ASP A 131 15.63 -4.92 3.19
N MET A 132 15.33 -5.46 4.37
CA MET A 132 14.90 -4.73 5.56
C MET A 132 15.52 -5.38 6.81
N ASN A 133 16.76 -5.86 6.73
CA ASN A 133 17.52 -6.30 7.91
C ASN A 133 18.16 -5.11 8.66
N GLN A 134 18.17 -3.94 8.01
CA GLN A 134 18.54 -2.65 8.56
C GLN A 134 17.60 -1.56 8.03
N PRO A 135 17.45 -0.42 8.73
CA PRO A 135 16.74 0.73 8.19
C PRO A 135 17.33 1.19 6.85
N LEU A 136 16.46 1.64 5.94
CA LEU A 136 16.90 2.22 4.67
C LEU A 136 17.36 3.67 4.90
N GLY A 137 18.59 3.96 4.49
CA GLY A 137 19.22 5.28 4.56
C GLY A 137 20.56 5.26 5.27
#